data_AF-A0A314UQ48-F1
#
_entry.id   AF-A0A314UQ48-F1
#
_cell.length_a   1.000
_cell.length_b   1.000
_cell.length_c   1.000
_cell.angle_alpha   90.00
_cell.angle_beta   90.00
_cell.angle_gamma   90.00
#
_symmetry.space_group_name_H-M   'P 1'
#
loop_
_entity.id
_entity.type
_entity.pdbx_description
1 polymer ?
#
loop_
_entity_poly.entity_id
_entity_poly.type
_entity_poly.pdbx_seq_one_letter_code
_entity_poly.pdbx_strand_id
1 'polypeptide(L)'
;MNQWQSLTCLLHKSVPEANYALSRVGGVSTFNFPAYDVSIVLSRNAFLVDVVNESNGRVLMLDSIQNGSYWRTFDVLVFNTWHWWLHAGRKQPWAEVRYGINNAHKDIDRMKAYEKALTTWARWVESSVDPSKTKVFFQGVSPDHMR
;
A
#
# COMPACT_ATOMS: atom_id res chain seq x y z
N MET A 1 -8.37 -12.62 -7.73
CA MET A 1 -7.37 -13.16 -6.78
C MET A 1 -6.21 -12.19 -6.73
N ASN A 2 -5.73 -11.81 -5.54
CA ASN A 2 -4.56 -10.94 -5.39
C ASN A 2 -3.38 -11.69 -4.76
N GLN A 3 -2.20 -11.06 -4.72
CA GLN A 3 -0.96 -11.67 -4.22
C GLN A 3 -1.11 -12.20 -2.78
N TRP A 4 -1.75 -11.43 -1.89
CA TRP A 4 -2.00 -11.85 -0.50
C TRP A 4 -2.86 -13.12 -0.44
N GLN A 5 -3.97 -13.19 -1.19
CA GLN A 5 -4.82 -14.38 -1.26
C GLN A 5 -4.04 -15.59 -1.79
N SER A 6 -3.23 -15.38 -2.83
CA SER A 6 -2.39 -16.45 -3.40
C SER A 6 -1.42 -17.01 -2.37
N LEU A 7 -0.74 -16.14 -1.62
CA LEU A 7 0.20 -16.55 -0.58
C LEU A 7 -0.52 -17.31 0.56
N THR A 8 -1.66 -16.81 1.02
CA THR A 8 -2.42 -17.52 2.08
C THR A 8 -2.90 -18.89 1.63
N CYS A 9 -3.30 -19.05 0.37
CA CYS A 9 -3.67 -20.36 -0.19
C CYS A 9 -2.46 -21.29 -0.29
N LEU A 10 -1.29 -20.79 -0.70
CA LEU A 10 -0.07 -21.58 -0.79
C LEU A 10 0.36 -22.11 0.60
N LEU A 11 0.28 -21.26 1.62
CA LEU A 11 0.60 -21.63 3.00
C LEU A 11 -0.40 -22.64 3.56
N HIS A 12 -1.69 -22.37 3.41
CA HIS A 12 -2.72 -23.32 3.84
C HIS A 12 -2.57 -24.68 3.14
N LYS A 13 -2.28 -24.70 1.84
CA LYS A 13 -2.09 -25.95 1.10
C LYS A 13 -0.87 -26.74 1.56
N SER A 14 0.18 -26.07 2.06
CA SER A 14 1.40 -26.71 2.55
C SER A 14 1.19 -27.43 3.88
N VAL A 15 0.24 -26.97 4.71
CA VAL A 15 -0.12 -27.60 5.99
C VAL A 15 -1.64 -27.52 6.19
N PRO A 16 -2.42 -28.35 5.49
CA PRO A 16 -3.88 -28.20 5.40
C PRO A 16 -4.62 -28.43 6.71
N GLU A 17 -4.07 -29.24 7.61
CA GLU A 17 -4.68 -29.60 8.90
C GLU A 17 -4.45 -28.55 9.99
N ALA A 18 -3.53 -27.60 9.77
CA ALA A 18 -3.26 -26.58 10.76
C ALA A 18 -4.37 -25.52 10.76
N ASN A 19 -4.84 -25.17 11.95
CA ASN A 19 -5.87 -24.15 12.14
C ASN A 19 -5.36 -22.78 11.71
N TYR A 20 -6.23 -22.01 11.05
CA TYR A 20 -5.98 -20.62 10.71
C TYR A 20 -7.17 -19.74 11.12
N ALA A 21 -6.93 -18.45 11.29
CA ALA A 21 -7.98 -17.46 11.53
C ALA A 21 -7.90 -16.35 10.48
N LEU A 22 -9.05 -15.91 10.02
CA LEU A 22 -9.20 -14.79 9.09
C LEU A 22 -9.98 -13.67 9.78
N SER A 23 -9.44 -12.46 9.77
CA SER A 23 -10.13 -11.28 10.28
C SER A 23 -9.94 -10.09 9.35
N ARG A 24 -10.88 -9.15 9.43
CA ARG A 24 -10.82 -7.89 8.70
C ARG A 24 -11.30 -6.76 9.59
N VAL A 25 -10.47 -5.73 9.74
CA VAL A 25 -10.79 -4.50 10.45
C VAL A 25 -10.53 -3.34 9.50
N GLY A 26 -11.61 -2.71 9.03
CA GLY A 26 -11.54 -1.66 8.02
C GLY A 26 -10.83 -2.09 6.73
N GLY A 27 -9.74 -1.40 6.42
CA GLY A 27 -8.89 -1.64 5.25
C GLY A 27 -7.83 -2.73 5.42
N VAL A 28 -7.74 -3.35 6.60
CA VAL A 28 -6.72 -4.34 6.95
C VAL A 28 -7.34 -5.73 7.03
N SER A 29 -6.74 -6.71 6.36
CA SER A 29 -7.11 -8.13 6.43
C SER A 29 -5.94 -8.93 6.99
N THR A 30 -6.20 -9.79 7.96
CA THR A 30 -5.17 -10.59 8.64
C THR A 30 -5.52 -12.06 8.49
N PHE A 31 -4.56 -12.84 7.98
CA PHE A 31 -4.56 -14.30 8.06
C PHE A 31 -3.56 -14.69 9.14
N ASN A 32 -4.04 -15.30 10.22
CA ASN A 32 -3.21 -15.74 11.32
C ASN A 32 -3.08 -17.27 11.31
N PHE A 33 -1.87 -17.75 11.54
CA PHE A 33 -1.52 -19.16 11.58
C PHE A 33 -0.86 -19.50 12.92
N PRO A 34 -1.67 -19.73 13.99
CA PRO A 34 -1.17 -19.79 15.36
C PRO A 34 -0.15 -20.90 15.61
N ALA A 35 -0.28 -22.03 14.92
CA ALA A 35 0.64 -23.16 15.06
C ALA A 35 2.11 -22.81 14.73
N TYR A 36 2.32 -21.74 13.96
CA TYR A 36 3.63 -21.27 13.52
C TYR A 36 3.96 -19.86 14.00
N ASP A 37 3.07 -19.24 14.77
CA ASP A 37 3.17 -17.82 15.16
C ASP A 37 3.38 -16.88 13.95
N VAL A 38 2.68 -17.17 12.84
CA VAL A 38 2.79 -16.40 11.58
C VAL A 38 1.50 -15.63 11.32
N SER A 39 1.64 -14.35 11.01
CA SER A 39 0.55 -13.51 10.50
C SER A 39 0.88 -12.93 9.14
N ILE A 40 -0.07 -13.03 8.20
CA ILE A 40 0.02 -12.44 6.86
C ILE A 40 -1.05 -11.36 6.73
N VAL A 41 -0.60 -10.11 6.56
CA VAL A 41 -1.48 -8.94 6.60
C VAL A 41 -1.54 -8.26 5.24
N LEU A 42 -2.75 -7.92 4.81
CA LEU A 42 -3.02 -7.03 3.68
C LEU A 42 -3.51 -5.70 4.21
N SER A 43 -2.71 -4.64 4.05
CA SER A 43 -3.11 -3.26 4.31
C SER A 43 -3.38 -2.53 3.00
N ARG A 44 -4.59 -1.99 2.82
CA ARG A 44 -4.97 -1.30 1.59
C ARG A 44 -4.60 0.18 1.64
N ASN A 45 -3.46 0.52 1.06
CA ASN A 45 -3.15 1.89 0.65
C ASN A 45 -2.79 1.90 -0.85
N ALA A 46 -3.68 2.42 -1.68
CA ALA A 46 -3.51 2.38 -3.14
C ALA A 46 -2.34 3.23 -3.64
N PHE A 47 -1.95 4.28 -2.90
CA PHE A 47 -0.96 5.28 -3.34
C PHE A 47 0.34 5.26 -2.51
N LEU A 48 0.38 4.45 -1.44
CA LEU A 48 1.43 4.41 -0.40
C LEU A 48 1.56 5.69 0.43
N VAL A 49 1.39 6.85 -0.20
CA VAL A 49 1.27 8.16 0.46
C VAL A 49 -0.14 8.41 0.98
N ASP A 50 -0.29 9.48 1.76
CA ASP A 50 -1.55 9.78 2.43
C ASP A 50 -2.59 10.37 1.47
N VAL A 51 -3.84 9.94 1.67
CA VAL A 51 -5.02 10.60 1.10
C VAL A 51 -5.90 11.05 2.26
N VAL A 52 -5.93 12.35 2.51
CA VAL A 52 -6.64 12.96 3.64
C VAL A 52 -7.99 13.52 3.19
N ASN A 53 -8.96 13.56 4.10
CA ASN A 53 -10.24 14.22 3.86
C ASN A 53 -10.19 15.64 4.40
N GLU A 54 -10.42 16.63 3.55
CA GLU A 54 -10.55 18.04 3.90
C GLU A 54 -11.92 18.57 3.46
N SER A 55 -12.26 19.80 3.87
CA SER A 55 -13.58 20.42 3.59
C SER A 55 -13.88 20.55 2.09
N ASN A 56 -12.83 20.66 1.26
CA ASN A 56 -12.91 20.76 -0.20
C ASN A 56 -12.81 19.40 -0.91
N GLY A 57 -12.69 18.29 -0.18
CA GLY A 57 -12.62 16.93 -0.72
C GLY A 57 -11.38 16.15 -0.29
N ARG A 58 -11.11 15.05 -1.01
CA ARG A 58 -9.94 14.20 -0.76
C ARG A 58 -8.68 14.85 -1.34
N VAL A 59 -7.63 14.94 -0.54
CA VAL A 59 -6.34 15.51 -0.96
C VAL A 59 -5.29 14.41 -0.97
N LEU A 60 -4.64 14.20 -2.12
CA LEU A 60 -3.49 13.31 -2.27
C LEU A 60 -2.21 14.05 -1.87
N MET A 61 -1.61 13.65 -0.75
CA MET A 61 -0.41 14.28 -0.19
C MET A 61 0.83 13.51 -0.65
N LEU A 62 1.49 13.94 -1.72
CA LEU A 62 2.58 13.18 -2.35
C LEU A 62 3.86 13.09 -1.53
N ASP A 63 4.00 13.91 -0.49
CA ASP A 63 5.15 14.03 0.40
C ASP A 63 4.88 13.55 1.83
N SER A 64 3.77 12.83 2.06
CA SER A 64 3.37 12.38 3.41
C SER A 64 3.07 10.88 3.48
N ILE A 65 3.59 10.23 4.53
CA ILE A 65 3.32 8.83 4.91
C ILE A 65 3.15 8.76 6.42
N GLN A 66 1.94 9.03 6.92
CA GLN A 66 1.63 9.00 8.35
C GLN A 66 1.45 7.58 8.87
N ASN A 67 0.86 6.70 8.06
CA ASN A 67 0.59 5.30 8.43
C ASN A 67 1.83 4.40 8.41
N GLY A 68 3.00 4.93 8.04
CA GLY A 68 4.24 4.15 7.95
C GLY A 68 4.68 3.56 9.29
N SER A 69 4.28 4.17 10.41
CA SER A 69 4.64 3.69 11.75
C SER A 69 4.26 2.22 11.99
N TYR A 70 3.09 1.80 11.49
CA TYR A 70 2.59 0.44 11.57
C TYR A 70 3.41 -0.56 10.75
N TRP A 71 3.91 -0.16 9.58
CA TRP A 71 4.69 -1.05 8.72
C TRP A 71 6.04 -1.46 9.31
N ARG A 72 6.60 -0.64 10.21
CA ARG A 72 7.88 -0.90 10.87
C ARG A 72 7.87 -2.12 11.80
N THR A 73 6.69 -2.62 12.17
CA THR A 73 6.57 -3.77 13.07
C THR A 73 6.59 -5.11 12.35
N PHE A 74 6.76 -5.12 11.02
CA PHE A 74 6.71 -6.33 10.20
C PHE A 74 8.10 -6.84 9.82
N ASP A 75 8.29 -8.15 9.80
CA ASP A 75 9.53 -8.81 9.38
C ASP A 75 9.71 -8.79 7.86
N VAL A 76 8.60 -8.80 7.11
CA VAL A 76 8.57 -8.74 5.65
C VAL A 76 7.51 -7.76 5.19
N LEU A 77 7.92 -6.80 4.35
CA LEU A 77 7.04 -5.83 3.71
C LEU A 77 7.05 -6.05 2.20
N VAL A 78 5.87 -6.24 1.62
CA VAL A 78 5.68 -6.31 0.17
C VAL A 78 4.76 -5.18 -0.24
N PHE A 79 5.33 -4.16 -0.89
CA PHE A 79 4.59 -3.00 -1.38
C PHE A 79 4.22 -3.19 -2.85
N ASN A 80 3.08 -2.63 -3.25
CA ASN A 80 2.74 -2.47 -4.65
C ASN A 80 1.85 -1.23 -4.83
N THR A 81 2.01 -0.54 -5.96
CA THR A 81 1.14 0.59 -6.29
C THR A 81 1.18 0.87 -7.79
N TRP A 82 0.01 0.88 -8.46
CA TRP A 82 -0.12 1.17 -9.89
C TRP A 82 -1.56 1.48 -10.33
N HIS A 83 -2.46 0.49 -10.26
CA HIS A 83 -3.74 0.50 -10.98
C HIS A 83 -4.59 1.76 -10.75
N TRP A 84 -4.56 2.34 -9.55
CA TRP A 84 -5.36 3.51 -9.19
C TRP A 84 -4.76 4.85 -9.65
N TRP A 85 -3.47 4.90 -10.01
CA TRP A 85 -2.82 6.12 -10.49
C TRP A 85 -3.36 6.60 -11.83
N LEU A 86 -3.90 5.69 -12.64
CA LEU A 86 -4.46 6.00 -13.95
C LEU A 86 -5.94 6.42 -13.89
N HIS A 87 -6.56 6.39 -12.71
CA HIS A 87 -7.96 6.79 -12.56
C HIS A 87 -8.13 8.30 -12.80
N ALA A 88 -8.96 8.65 -13.77
CA ALA A 88 -9.32 10.02 -14.12
C ALA A 88 -10.84 10.23 -14.15
N GLY A 89 -11.27 11.48 -14.25
CA GLY A 89 -12.70 11.86 -14.30
C GLY A 89 -13.46 11.36 -13.06
N ARG A 90 -14.58 10.68 -13.27
CA ARG A 90 -15.44 10.18 -12.16
C ARG A 90 -14.75 9.15 -11.25
N LYS A 91 -13.68 8.50 -11.71
CA LYS A 91 -12.92 7.50 -10.93
C LYS A 91 -11.76 8.12 -10.14
N GLN A 92 -11.45 9.40 -10.35
CA GLN A 92 -10.35 10.06 -9.69
C GLN A 92 -10.58 10.07 -8.17
N PRO A 93 -9.64 9.54 -7.36
CA PRO A 93 -9.86 9.38 -5.93
C PRO A 93 -9.51 10.61 -5.09
N TRP A 94 -9.08 11.71 -5.72
CA TRP A 94 -8.77 12.99 -5.09
C TRP A 94 -9.41 14.17 -5.84
N ALA A 95 -9.69 15.24 -5.10
CA ALA A 95 -10.08 16.55 -5.64
C ALA A 95 -8.86 17.47 -5.82
N GLU A 96 -7.77 17.20 -5.09
CA GLU A 96 -6.55 18.00 -5.09
C GLU A 96 -5.33 17.11 -4.82
N VAL A 97 -4.18 17.53 -5.35
CA VAL A 97 -2.87 16.92 -5.16
C VAL A 97 -1.94 17.97 -4.57
N ARG A 98 -1.19 17.62 -3.52
CA ARG A 98 -0.21 18.50 -2.88
C ARG A 98 1.17 17.87 -2.85
N TYR A 99 2.19 18.72 -2.93
CA TYR A 99 3.60 18.37 -2.72
C TYR A 99 4.33 19.55 -2.08
N GLY A 100 4.48 19.54 -0.76
CA GLY A 100 4.92 20.69 0.01
C GLY A 100 3.80 21.72 0.24
N ILE A 101 4.11 22.75 1.04
CA ILE A 101 3.13 23.69 1.60
C ILE A 101 2.43 24.56 0.53
N ASN A 102 3.11 24.89 -0.57
CA ASN A 102 2.62 25.87 -1.56
C ASN A 102 2.35 25.27 -2.95
N ASN A 103 2.43 23.95 -3.14
CA ASN A 103 2.19 23.32 -4.44
C ASN A 103 0.92 22.48 -4.41
N ALA A 104 -0.23 23.17 -4.36
CA ALA A 104 -1.54 22.56 -4.48
C ALA A 104 -2.03 22.65 -5.93
N HIS A 105 -2.50 21.53 -6.46
CA HIS A 105 -3.01 21.41 -7.82
C HIS A 105 -4.31 20.61 -7.80
N LYS A 106 -5.33 21.02 -8.58
CA LYS A 106 -6.54 20.20 -8.76
C LYS A 106 -6.21 18.82 -9.34
N ASP A 107 -5.25 18.80 -10.26
CA ASP A 107 -4.71 17.58 -10.83
C ASP A 107 -3.30 17.80 -11.38
N ILE A 108 -2.55 16.72 -11.55
CA ILE A 108 -1.22 16.73 -12.18
C ILE A 108 -1.03 15.50 -13.07
N ASP A 109 0.00 15.53 -13.91
CA ASP A 109 0.42 14.38 -14.70
C ASP A 109 0.61 13.12 -13.82
N ARG A 110 0.03 12.00 -14.26
CA ARG A 110 -0.02 10.76 -13.46
C ARG A 110 1.37 10.19 -13.19
N MET A 111 2.27 10.27 -14.17
CA MET A 111 3.62 9.76 -14.02
C MET A 111 4.44 10.64 -13.09
N LYS A 112 4.28 11.97 -13.15
CA LYS A 112 4.89 12.89 -12.18
C LYS A 112 4.36 12.66 -10.76
N ALA A 113 3.05 12.41 -10.60
CA ALA A 113 2.46 12.08 -9.30
C ALA A 113 3.05 10.78 -8.74
N TYR A 114 3.08 9.75 -9.59
CA TYR A 114 3.63 8.44 -9.27
C TYR A 114 5.10 8.52 -8.85
N GLU A 115 5.93 9.20 -9.63
CA GLU A 115 7.35 9.41 -9.36
C GLU A 115 7.58 10.11 -8.02
N LYS A 116 6.81 11.17 -7.73
CA LYS A 116 6.91 11.91 -6.46
C LYS A 116 6.54 11.03 -5.27
N ALA A 117 5.42 10.31 -5.35
CA ALA A 117 4.98 9.43 -4.27
C ALA A 117 5.95 8.26 -4.05
N LEU A 118 6.48 7.66 -5.11
CA LEU A 118 7.50 6.62 -4.98
C LEU A 118 8.81 7.16 -4.40
N THR A 119 9.20 8.39 -4.75
CA THR A 119 10.37 9.04 -4.15
C THR A 119 10.16 9.24 -2.65
N THR A 120 8.97 9.68 -2.23
CA THR A 120 8.60 9.81 -0.81
C THR A 120 8.62 8.45 -0.10
N TRP A 121 8.03 7.42 -0.71
CA TRP A 121 8.05 6.06 -0.17
C TRP A 121 9.48 5.51 -0.04
N ALA A 122 10.33 5.68 -1.06
CA ALA A 122 11.72 5.21 -1.02
C ALA A 122 12.50 5.86 0.12
N ARG A 123 12.38 7.19 0.28
CA ARG A 123 13.00 7.91 1.40
C ARG A 123 12.46 7.46 2.75
N TRP A 124 11.16 7.16 2.83
CA TRP A 124 10.58 6.61 4.04
C TRP A 124 11.17 5.23 4.38
N VAL A 125 11.31 4.33 3.39
CA VAL A 125 11.97 3.03 3.58
C VAL A 125 13.40 3.21 4.09
N GLU A 126 14.21 4.03 3.40
CA GLU A 126 15.62 4.27 3.75
C GLU A 126 15.80 4.84 5.16
N SER A 127 14.90 5.73 5.60
CA SER A 127 15.02 6.39 6.90
C SER A 127 14.34 5.66 8.05
N SER A 128 13.35 4.80 7.76
CA SER A 128 12.44 4.26 8.79
C SER A 128 12.48 2.75 8.95
N VAL A 129 13.09 2.01 8.02
CA VAL A 129 13.17 0.54 8.05
C VAL A 129 14.59 0.09 8.36
N ASP A 130 14.72 -0.80 9.35
CA ASP A 130 15.99 -1.46 9.68
C ASP A 130 16.16 -2.72 8.80
N PRO A 131 17.09 -2.72 7.82
CA PRO A 131 17.25 -3.84 6.88
C PRO A 131 17.84 -5.11 7.54
N SER A 132 18.37 -4.99 8.76
CA SER A 132 18.82 -6.15 9.55
C SER A 132 17.65 -6.95 10.13
N LYS A 133 16.49 -6.30 10.31
CA LYS A 133 15.27 -6.89 10.88
C LYS A 133 14.19 -7.14 9.84
N THR A 134 13.97 -6.19 8.93
CA THR A 134 12.87 -6.22 7.97
C THR A 134 13.37 -6.39 6.54
N LYS A 135 12.76 -7.29 5.78
CA LYS A 135 12.96 -7.42 4.33
C LYS A 135 11.90 -6.64 3.57
N VAL A 136 12.32 -5.85 2.59
CA VAL A 136 11.43 -5.01 1.78
C VAL A 136 11.44 -5.46 0.33
N PHE A 137 10.26 -5.65 -0.23
CA PHE A 137 10.03 -5.96 -1.64
C PHE A 137 9.06 -4.95 -2.24
N PHE A 138 9.24 -4.65 -3.53
CA PHE A 138 8.28 -3.89 -4.32
C PHE A 138 7.84 -4.72 -5.52
N GLN A 139 6.55 -5.07 -5.57
CA GLN A 139 5.97 -5.71 -6.73
C GLN A 139 5.72 -4.65 -7.82
N GLY A 140 6.29 -4.90 -9.00
CA GLY A 140 6.07 -4.04 -10.17
C GLY A 140 4.62 -3.99 -10.64
N VAL A 141 4.42 -3.27 -11.75
CA VAL A 141 3.12 -3.04 -12.36
C VAL A 141 2.43 -4.34 -12.76
N SER A 142 1.23 -4.58 -12.22
CA SER A 142 0.31 -5.58 -12.75
C SER A 142 -0.35 -5.02 -14.02
N PRO A 143 -0.18 -5.66 -15.20
CA PRO A 143 -0.71 -5.13 -16.45
C PRO A 143 -2.25 -5.18 -16.49
N ASP A 144 -2.84 -4.16 -17.10
CA ASP A 144 -4.24 -4.21 -17.52
C ASP A 144 -4.32 -4.81 -18.94
N HIS A 145 -5.31 -5.67 -19.18
CA HIS A 145 -5.51 -6.34 -20.48
C HIS A 145 -6.65 -5.71 -21.29
N MET A 146 -7.06 -4.49 -20.94
CA MET A 146 -8.05 -3.76 -21.73
C MET A 146 -7.43 -3.29 -23.04
N ARG A 147 -8.18 -3.45 -24.14
CA ARG A 147 -7.83 -2.95 -25.47
C ARG A 147 -8.26 -1.50 -25.64
#